data_AF-A0A2D5VJ91-F1
#
_entry.id   AF-A0A2D5VJ91-F1
#
_cell.length_a   1.000
_cell.length_b   1.000
_cell.length_c   1.000
_cell.angle_alpha   90.00
_cell.angle_beta   90.00
_cell.angle_gamma   90.00
#
_symmetry.space_group_name_H-M   'P 1'
#
loop_
_entity.id
_entity.type
_entity.pdbx_description
1 polymer ?
#
loop_
_entity_poly.entity_id
_entity_poly.type
_entity_poly.pdbx_seq_one_letter_code
_entity_poly.pdbx_strand_id
1 'polypeptide(L)'
;MNRSIPIAFTFLLFTLLILWNQQTPADTRWPTYRRDQTRNGISPLQGGMSVAPKVLWSVDLGGRQTTAEQIQFSDLDGDSVEELLRVGRNYIACELLPGQEQWRIDDLPNPKIIGIYDFNRRGRQAILIESNDFRQTKSMVIDGHSGQAFELYQRQSVFGYRYRMANFLRDESGQQLMVVWDGWGNPGQGQQLHLYLWQFDALSNTPKQLLSIHGSGNIFGAQPLIADLEGDDSDELILKRIATNVTPRQPNLIFIGGISQSDIDSIHQVIDQVRSSLPEVEFLLATGAFGTVDPRNPEAIGRVYSFF
;
A
#
# COMPACT_ATOMS: atom_id res chain seq x y z
N MET A 1 74.67 2.59 -17.24
CA MET A 1 74.40 2.96 -15.83
C MET A 1 72.89 2.93 -15.63
N ASN A 2 72.36 1.84 -15.05
CA ASN A 2 70.95 1.67 -14.74
C ASN A 2 70.56 2.58 -13.55
N ARG A 3 69.52 3.41 -13.72
CA ARG A 3 68.87 4.11 -12.61
C ARG A 3 67.59 3.37 -12.24
N SER A 4 67.64 2.70 -11.09
CA SER A 4 66.52 2.00 -10.46
C SER A 4 65.71 2.96 -9.60
N ILE A 5 64.66 3.57 -10.14
CA ILE A 5 63.57 4.17 -9.36
C ILE A 5 62.30 3.93 -10.19
N PRO A 6 61.45 2.94 -9.85
CA PRO A 6 60.16 3.28 -9.25
C PRO A 6 59.53 2.11 -8.46
N ILE A 7 59.92 1.88 -7.21
CA ILE A 7 59.17 0.94 -6.33
C ILE A 7 58.59 1.68 -5.12
N ALA A 8 59.26 2.73 -4.64
CA ALA A 8 58.79 3.53 -3.51
C ALA A 8 57.52 4.37 -3.82
N PHE A 9 57.34 4.82 -5.07
CA PHE A 9 56.21 5.69 -5.43
C PHE A 9 54.87 4.93 -5.55
N THR A 10 54.93 3.67 -5.98
CA THR A 10 53.74 2.81 -6.15
C THR A 10 53.19 2.36 -4.80
N PHE A 11 54.05 2.11 -3.81
CA PHE A 11 53.63 1.73 -2.46
C PHE A 11 52.96 2.88 -1.69
N LEU A 12 53.40 4.14 -1.91
CA LEU A 12 52.82 5.32 -1.27
C LEU A 12 51.41 5.64 -1.82
N LEU A 13 51.18 5.42 -3.12
CA LEU A 13 49.84 5.61 -3.73
C LEU A 13 48.85 4.53 -3.26
N PHE A 14 49.32 3.30 -3.03
CA PHE A 14 48.46 2.20 -2.59
C PHE A 14 48.01 2.37 -1.13
N THR A 15 48.85 2.89 -0.24
CA THR A 15 48.47 3.17 1.16
C THR A 15 47.56 4.39 1.30
N LEU A 16 47.71 5.41 0.45
CA LEU A 16 46.80 6.57 0.39
C LEU A 16 45.39 6.20 -0.10
N LEU A 17 45.26 5.24 -1.02
CA LEU A 17 43.96 4.72 -1.48
C LEU A 17 43.26 3.85 -0.44
N ILE A 18 44.00 3.07 0.35
CA ILE A 18 43.43 2.23 1.43
C ILE A 18 42.97 3.09 2.63
N LEU A 19 43.65 4.21 2.90
CA LEU A 19 43.23 5.14 3.96
C LEU A 19 42.02 6.01 3.57
N TRP A 20 41.78 6.24 2.27
CA TRP A 20 40.60 6.98 1.80
C TRP A 20 39.34 6.11 1.71
N ASN A 21 39.50 4.78 1.66
CA ASN A 21 38.40 3.81 1.62
C ASN A 21 37.99 3.30 3.01
N GLN A 22 38.25 4.09 4.07
CA GLN A 22 37.52 3.94 5.32
C GLN A 22 36.07 4.36 5.05
N GLN A 23 35.23 3.40 4.64
CA GLN A 23 33.78 3.59 4.64
C GLN A 23 33.38 4.11 6.02
N THR A 24 32.95 5.37 6.07
CA THR A 24 32.36 5.96 7.28
C THR A 24 31.33 4.97 7.79
N PRO A 25 31.40 4.52 9.06
CA PRO A 25 30.44 3.57 9.60
C PRO A 25 29.04 4.07 9.29
N ALA A 26 28.20 3.23 8.68
CA ALA A 26 26.88 3.65 8.25
C ALA A 26 26.15 4.26 9.46
N ASP A 27 25.83 5.55 9.42
CA ASP A 27 25.37 6.27 10.61
C ASP A 27 24.06 5.63 11.10
N THR A 28 24.16 4.86 12.17
CA THR A 28 23.06 4.07 12.75
C THR A 28 22.07 4.95 13.51
N ARG A 29 22.36 6.24 13.66
CA ARG A 29 21.52 7.19 14.36
C ARG A 29 20.34 7.61 13.47
N TRP A 30 19.25 8.01 14.14
CA TRP A 30 18.07 8.61 13.51
C TRP A 30 17.86 10.05 14.02
N PRO A 31 18.80 10.96 13.73
CA PRO A 31 18.84 12.27 14.38
C PRO A 31 17.72 13.22 13.91
N THR A 32 17.04 12.93 12.80
CA THR A 32 16.06 13.85 12.21
C THR A 32 14.80 13.12 11.68
N TYR A 33 13.75 13.87 11.34
CA TYR A 33 12.53 13.31 10.75
C TYR A 33 12.86 12.58 9.43
N ARG A 34 12.49 11.29 9.35
CA ARG A 34 12.91 10.35 8.30
C ARG A 34 14.43 10.14 8.16
N ARG A 35 15.11 10.12 9.32
CA ARG A 35 16.51 9.76 9.59
C ARG A 35 17.49 10.87 9.25
N ASP A 36 17.60 11.20 7.98
CA ASP A 36 18.58 12.14 7.45
C ASP A 36 17.87 13.29 6.71
N GLN A 37 18.66 14.28 6.31
CA GLN A 37 18.14 15.41 5.54
C GLN A 37 17.42 14.93 4.29
N THR A 38 17.81 13.78 3.70
CA THR A 38 17.18 13.23 2.50
C THR A 38 15.79 12.63 2.70
N ARG A 39 15.38 12.48 3.97
CA ARG A 39 14.06 11.99 4.37
C ARG A 39 13.69 10.65 3.73
N ASN A 40 14.69 9.81 3.44
CA ASN A 40 14.47 8.53 2.79
C ASN A 40 13.74 7.52 3.69
N GLY A 41 13.83 7.67 5.02
CA GLY A 41 13.22 6.74 5.97
C GLY A 41 13.84 5.34 5.95
N ILE A 42 15.05 5.17 5.40
CA ILE A 42 15.76 3.90 5.29
C ILE A 42 16.79 3.81 6.42
N SER A 43 16.67 2.79 7.27
CA SER A 43 17.69 2.46 8.27
C SER A 43 18.86 1.74 7.59
N PRO A 44 20.13 2.03 7.93
CA PRO A 44 21.28 1.31 7.40
C PRO A 44 21.53 0.01 8.18
N LEU A 45 20.79 -0.21 9.27
CA LEU A 45 20.87 -1.43 10.05
C LEU A 45 20.49 -2.58 9.13
N GLN A 46 21.46 -3.46 8.87
CA GLN A 46 21.21 -4.68 8.13
C GLN A 46 20.19 -5.49 8.92
N GLY A 47 19.09 -5.84 8.25
CA GLY A 47 17.90 -6.38 8.88
C GLY A 47 18.16 -7.61 9.76
N GLY A 48 17.27 -7.80 10.72
CA GLY A 48 17.03 -9.06 11.44
C GLY A 48 15.53 -9.39 11.47
N MET A 49 14.80 -8.88 10.47
CA MET A 49 13.34 -8.88 10.47
C MET A 49 12.73 -10.05 9.69
N SER A 50 13.44 -11.19 9.59
CA SER A 50 12.83 -12.43 9.10
C SER A 50 11.86 -13.02 10.13
N VAL A 51 12.05 -12.76 11.44
CA VAL A 51 11.19 -13.25 12.55
C VAL A 51 10.68 -12.09 13.40
N ALA A 52 9.38 -12.03 13.70
CA ALA A 52 8.72 -10.92 14.39
C ALA A 52 9.57 -10.43 15.57
N PRO A 53 9.90 -9.12 15.66
CA PRO A 53 10.83 -8.65 16.68
C PRO A 53 10.18 -8.81 18.06
N LYS A 54 10.97 -9.23 19.05
CA LYS A 54 10.50 -9.27 20.44
C LYS A 54 10.51 -7.85 21.02
N VAL A 55 9.47 -7.49 21.75
CA VAL A 55 9.44 -6.26 22.53
C VAL A 55 10.45 -6.39 23.68
N LEU A 56 11.57 -5.68 23.60
CA LEU A 56 12.63 -5.74 24.63
C LEU A 56 12.26 -4.91 25.87
N TRP A 57 11.59 -3.78 25.67
CA TRP A 57 11.08 -2.92 26.73
C TRP A 57 10.01 -1.99 26.15
N SER A 58 9.19 -1.42 27.03
CA SER A 58 8.22 -0.38 26.72
C SER A 58 8.14 0.59 27.90
N VAL A 59 8.07 1.89 27.62
CA VAL A 59 7.83 2.90 28.66
C VAL A 59 6.49 3.58 28.37
N ASP A 60 5.62 3.63 29.37
CA ASP A 60 4.39 4.42 29.31
C ASP A 60 4.79 5.89 29.51
N LEU A 61 4.58 6.73 28.49
CA LEU A 61 4.91 8.16 28.54
C LEU A 61 3.87 8.99 29.31
N GLY A 62 2.87 8.35 29.94
CA GLY A 62 1.78 9.03 30.61
C GLY A 62 0.70 9.46 29.62
N GLY A 63 -0.54 9.38 30.08
CA GLY A 63 -1.70 9.19 29.20
C GLY A 63 -1.94 7.71 29.11
N ARG A 64 -2.50 7.13 30.19
CA ARG A 64 -2.90 5.72 30.23
C ARG A 64 -3.94 5.52 29.13
N GLN A 65 -3.49 5.26 27.90
CA GLN A 65 -4.20 4.39 27.01
C GLN A 65 -4.12 3.04 27.70
N THR A 66 -4.96 2.82 28.73
CA THR A 66 -5.68 1.55 28.73
C THR A 66 -6.11 1.41 27.29
N THR A 67 -5.59 0.40 26.58
CA THR A 67 -6.14 0.00 25.28
C THR A 67 -7.59 -0.32 25.61
N ALA A 68 -8.42 0.73 25.62
CA ALA A 68 -9.82 0.65 25.83
C ALA A 68 -10.22 -0.12 24.60
N GLU A 69 -10.71 -1.32 24.85
CA GLU A 69 -11.29 -2.13 23.81
C GLU A 69 -12.22 -1.22 23.02
N GLN A 70 -12.05 -1.22 21.70
CA GLN A 70 -13.00 -0.49 20.88
C GLN A 70 -14.27 -1.32 20.88
N ILE A 71 -15.36 -0.70 21.31
CA ILE A 71 -16.67 -1.33 21.34
C ILE A 71 -17.45 -0.81 20.14
N GLN A 72 -18.04 -1.72 19.39
CA GLN A 72 -18.95 -1.43 18.29
C GLN A 72 -20.19 -2.32 18.42
N PHE A 73 -21.36 -1.78 18.06
CA PHE A 73 -22.61 -2.53 18.04
C PHE A 73 -23.04 -2.77 16.61
N SER A 74 -23.57 -3.96 16.31
CA SER A 74 -24.11 -4.32 14.99
C SER A 74 -24.95 -5.58 15.09
N ASP A 75 -26.04 -5.65 14.33
CA ASP A 75 -26.82 -6.88 14.11
C ASP A 75 -26.05 -7.81 13.15
N LEU A 76 -25.26 -8.73 13.72
CA LEU A 76 -24.31 -9.55 12.98
C LEU A 76 -24.94 -10.81 12.40
N ASP A 77 -25.99 -11.34 13.04
CA ASP A 77 -26.67 -12.56 12.59
C ASP A 77 -28.00 -12.32 11.87
N GLY A 78 -28.50 -11.09 11.88
CA GLY A 78 -29.70 -10.65 11.16
C GLY A 78 -31.00 -10.85 11.92
N ASP A 79 -30.95 -11.06 13.25
CA ASP A 79 -32.13 -11.27 14.09
C ASP A 79 -32.79 -9.95 14.56
N SER A 80 -32.27 -8.79 14.12
CA SER A 80 -32.70 -7.44 14.52
C SER A 80 -32.36 -7.06 15.97
N VAL A 81 -31.50 -7.82 16.63
CA VAL A 81 -30.83 -7.46 17.89
C VAL A 81 -29.37 -7.15 17.57
N GLU A 82 -28.80 -6.16 18.24
CA GLU A 82 -27.40 -5.82 18.03
C GLU A 82 -26.51 -6.64 18.97
N GLU A 83 -25.44 -7.21 18.41
CA GLU A 83 -24.32 -7.76 19.16
C GLU A 83 -23.29 -6.68 19.50
N LEU A 84 -22.49 -6.95 20.53
CA LEU A 84 -21.38 -6.13 20.96
C LEU A 84 -20.07 -6.73 20.46
N LEU A 85 -19.37 -6.01 19.57
CA LEU A 85 -18.02 -6.31 19.12
C LEU A 85 -16.99 -5.61 20.01
N ARG A 86 -16.06 -6.38 20.57
CA ARG A 86 -14.90 -5.89 21.34
C ARG A 86 -13.64 -6.09 20.52
N VAL A 87 -12.93 -5.01 20.22
CA VAL A 87 -11.63 -5.05 19.54
C VAL A 87 -10.55 -4.73 20.57
N GLY A 88 -9.83 -5.76 20.98
CA GLY A 88 -8.68 -5.64 21.86
C GLY A 88 -7.37 -5.45 21.09
N ARG A 89 -6.25 -5.49 21.82
CA ARG A 89 -4.92 -5.32 21.21
C ARG A 89 -4.53 -6.46 20.26
N ASN A 90 -4.96 -7.68 20.57
CA ASN A 90 -4.58 -8.91 19.86
C ASN A 90 -5.79 -9.82 19.57
N TYR A 91 -7.01 -9.31 19.69
CA TYR A 91 -8.21 -10.13 19.56
C TYR A 91 -9.41 -9.30 19.08
N ILE A 92 -10.41 -10.00 18.52
CA ILE A 92 -11.77 -9.50 18.34
C ILE A 92 -12.72 -10.53 18.96
N ALA A 93 -13.72 -10.07 19.71
CA ALA A 93 -14.76 -10.92 20.26
C ALA A 93 -16.14 -10.33 19.98
N CYS A 94 -17.14 -11.21 19.90
CA CYS A 94 -18.55 -10.87 19.79
C CYS A 94 -19.29 -11.38 21.01
N GLU A 95 -20.12 -10.53 21.59
CA GLU A 95 -20.93 -10.82 22.77
C GLU A 95 -22.38 -10.40 22.53
N LEU A 96 -23.31 -11.15 23.10
CA LEU A 96 -24.68 -10.66 23.26
C LEU A 96 -24.66 -9.51 24.29
N LEU A 97 -25.64 -8.58 24.20
CA LEU A 97 -25.77 -7.46 25.15
C LEU A 97 -25.74 -7.84 26.65
N PRO A 98 -26.25 -9.02 27.08
CA PRO A 98 -26.09 -9.48 28.46
C PRO A 98 -24.65 -9.85 28.88
N GLY A 99 -23.68 -9.78 27.97
CA GLY A 99 -22.26 -10.09 28.19
C GLY A 99 -21.87 -11.55 27.92
N GLN A 100 -22.71 -12.30 27.18
CA GLN A 100 -22.39 -13.67 26.81
C GLN A 100 -21.57 -13.69 25.51
N GLU A 101 -20.31 -14.10 25.60
CA GLU A 101 -19.44 -14.32 24.43
C GLU A 101 -20.04 -15.39 23.50
N GLN A 102 -20.23 -15.02 22.23
CA GLN A 102 -20.66 -15.92 21.16
C GLN A 102 -19.46 -16.55 20.48
N TRP A 103 -18.46 -15.73 20.16
CA TRP A 103 -17.21 -16.17 19.57
C TRP A 103 -16.09 -15.17 19.85
N ARG A 104 -14.86 -15.65 19.72
CA ARG A 104 -13.64 -14.87 19.91
C ARG A 104 -12.55 -15.38 18.98
N ILE A 105 -11.79 -14.43 18.43
CA ILE A 105 -10.61 -14.71 17.62
C ILE A 105 -9.43 -14.03 18.30
N ASP A 106 -8.51 -14.84 18.82
CA ASP A 106 -7.22 -14.42 19.37
C ASP A 106 -6.13 -14.39 18.28
N ASP A 107 -4.90 -14.02 18.67
CA ASP A 107 -3.73 -13.97 17.80
C ASP A 107 -3.87 -13.09 16.55
N LEU A 108 -4.74 -12.07 16.62
CA LEU A 108 -4.89 -11.03 15.60
C LEU A 108 -4.11 -9.78 16.03
N PRO A 109 -2.83 -9.62 15.67
CA PRO A 109 -2.05 -8.45 16.09
C PRO A 109 -2.65 -7.15 15.58
N ASN A 110 -2.82 -6.17 16.48
CA ASN A 110 -3.35 -4.83 16.22
C ASN A 110 -4.56 -4.84 15.25
N PRO A 111 -5.64 -5.56 15.60
CA PRO A 111 -6.77 -5.70 14.71
C PRO A 111 -7.51 -4.36 14.59
N LYS A 112 -8.05 -4.10 13.41
CA LYS A 112 -8.85 -2.91 13.12
C LYS A 112 -10.05 -3.29 12.27
N ILE A 113 -11.24 -2.90 12.71
CA ILE A 113 -12.44 -2.98 11.88
C ILE A 113 -12.36 -1.89 10.81
N ILE A 114 -12.45 -2.30 9.55
CA ILE A 114 -12.49 -1.43 8.38
C ILE A 114 -13.93 -1.13 7.98
N GLY A 115 -14.82 -2.10 8.15
CA GLY A 115 -16.26 -1.92 8.01
C GLY A 115 -17.02 -3.20 8.31
N ILE A 116 -18.32 -3.04 8.49
CA ILE A 116 -19.27 -4.13 8.68
C ILE A 116 -20.26 -4.05 7.53
N TYR A 117 -20.47 -5.18 6.84
CA TYR A 117 -21.21 -5.22 5.59
C TYR A 117 -22.16 -6.41 5.56
N ASP A 118 -23.40 -6.16 5.16
CA ASP A 118 -24.29 -7.21 4.65
C ASP A 118 -24.02 -7.37 3.14
N PHE A 119 -23.02 -8.18 2.79
CA PHE A 119 -22.62 -8.39 1.41
C PHE A 119 -23.78 -8.92 0.56
N ASN A 120 -24.73 -9.65 1.14
CA ASN A 120 -25.75 -10.37 0.39
C ASN A 120 -27.16 -9.79 0.51
N ARG A 121 -27.32 -8.71 1.29
CA ARG A 121 -28.61 -8.06 1.61
C ARG A 121 -29.61 -9.04 2.21
N ARG A 122 -29.13 -9.92 3.09
CA ARG A 122 -29.94 -10.96 3.75
C ARG A 122 -29.96 -10.83 5.28
N GLY A 123 -29.51 -9.69 5.82
CA GLY A 123 -29.50 -9.39 7.25
C GLY A 123 -28.20 -9.81 7.93
N ARG A 124 -27.66 -10.98 7.60
CA ARG A 124 -26.40 -11.48 8.17
C ARG A 124 -25.20 -10.66 7.72
N GLN A 125 -24.48 -10.08 8.66
CA GLN A 125 -23.35 -9.20 8.38
C GLN A 125 -22.01 -9.92 8.51
N ALA A 126 -21.00 -9.36 7.85
CA ALA A 126 -19.61 -9.77 7.97
C ALA A 126 -18.71 -8.56 8.22
N ILE A 127 -17.60 -8.80 8.90
CA ILE A 127 -16.72 -7.79 9.44
C ILE A 127 -15.44 -7.81 8.61
N LEU A 128 -15.21 -6.76 7.82
CA LEU A 128 -13.95 -6.56 7.13
C LEU A 128 -12.94 -5.99 8.12
N ILE A 129 -11.86 -6.72 8.35
CA ILE A 129 -10.80 -6.34 9.29
C ILE A 129 -9.43 -6.28 8.62
N GLU A 130 -8.56 -5.51 9.24
CA GLU A 130 -7.12 -5.56 9.01
C GLU A 130 -6.43 -5.99 10.30
N SER A 131 -5.45 -6.89 10.19
CA SER A 131 -4.52 -7.24 11.26
C SER A 131 -3.10 -6.94 10.82
N ASN A 132 -2.32 -6.27 11.67
CA ASN A 132 -1.01 -5.74 11.32
C ASN A 132 0.02 -6.08 12.39
N ASP A 133 1.03 -6.87 12.00
CA ASP A 133 2.18 -7.25 12.84
C ASP A 133 3.40 -6.33 12.67
N PHE A 134 3.19 -5.18 12.03
CA PHE A 134 4.18 -4.18 11.61
C PHE A 134 5.10 -4.60 10.45
N ARG A 135 4.93 -5.80 9.90
CA ARG A 135 5.64 -6.28 8.70
C ARG A 135 4.71 -6.43 7.54
N GLN A 136 3.55 -7.00 7.82
CA GLN A 136 2.51 -7.26 6.88
C GLN A 136 1.17 -6.83 7.46
N THR A 137 0.29 -6.39 6.59
CA THR A 137 -1.12 -6.20 6.91
C THR A 137 -1.92 -7.27 6.21
N LYS A 138 -2.57 -8.12 7.00
CA LYS A 138 -3.54 -9.10 6.53
C LYS A 138 -4.91 -8.45 6.49
N SER A 139 -5.61 -8.60 5.38
CA SER A 139 -6.99 -8.16 5.26
C SER A 139 -7.88 -9.40 5.24
N MET A 140 -8.88 -9.43 6.11
CA MET A 140 -9.69 -10.62 6.36
C MET A 140 -11.16 -10.23 6.46
N VAL A 141 -12.04 -11.19 6.22
CA VAL A 141 -13.47 -11.06 6.53
C VAL A 141 -13.82 -12.08 7.60
N ILE A 142 -14.52 -11.64 8.62
CA ILE A 142 -15.07 -12.50 9.67
C ILE A 142 -16.57 -12.58 9.47
N ASP A 143 -17.12 -13.79 9.41
CA ASP A 143 -18.56 -13.97 9.42
C ASP A 143 -19.12 -13.59 10.80
N GLY A 144 -20.09 -12.67 10.83
CA GLY A 144 -20.57 -12.06 12.07
C GLY A 144 -21.27 -13.03 13.02
N HIS A 145 -21.95 -14.05 12.49
CA HIS A 145 -22.66 -15.03 13.28
C HIS A 145 -21.74 -16.13 13.85
N SER A 146 -20.88 -16.71 13.02
CA SER A 146 -20.04 -17.85 13.42
C SER A 146 -18.67 -17.48 13.99
N GLY A 147 -18.19 -16.26 13.74
CA GLY A 147 -16.81 -15.87 14.02
C GLY A 147 -15.78 -16.53 13.10
N GLN A 148 -16.20 -17.24 12.05
CA GLN A 148 -15.28 -17.86 11.11
C GLN A 148 -14.55 -16.77 10.30
N ALA A 149 -13.22 -16.80 10.36
CA ALA A 149 -12.36 -15.80 9.72
C ALA A 149 -11.75 -16.34 8.42
N PHE A 150 -11.82 -15.53 7.37
CA PHE A 150 -11.28 -15.83 6.05
C PHE A 150 -10.26 -14.77 5.66
N GLU A 151 -9.01 -15.18 5.43
CA GLU A 151 -7.99 -14.27 4.88
C GLU A 151 -8.28 -14.00 3.40
N LEU A 152 -8.30 -12.73 3.01
CA LEU A 152 -8.51 -12.34 1.61
C LEU A 152 -7.16 -12.14 0.92
N TYR A 153 -6.31 -11.28 1.46
CA TYR A 153 -5.00 -10.97 0.89
C TYR A 153 -4.08 -10.37 1.95
N GLN A 154 -2.78 -10.42 1.64
CA GLN A 154 -1.72 -9.83 2.45
C GLN A 154 -1.03 -8.71 1.69
N ARG A 155 -0.54 -7.74 2.45
CA ARG A 155 0.17 -6.58 1.91
C ARG A 155 1.46 -6.33 2.68
N GLN A 156 2.50 -5.99 1.96
CA GLN A 156 3.81 -5.59 2.48
C GLN A 156 4.31 -4.40 1.65
N SER A 157 5.08 -3.50 2.27
CA SER A 157 5.73 -2.37 1.56
C SER A 157 4.78 -1.54 0.68
N VAL A 158 3.58 -1.25 1.19
CA VAL A 158 2.49 -0.57 0.46
C VAL A 158 2.75 0.93 0.34
N PHE A 159 2.54 1.48 -0.86
CA PHE A 159 2.49 2.92 -1.10
C PHE A 159 1.05 3.43 -1.22
N GLY A 160 0.22 2.70 -1.97
CA GLY A 160 -1.17 3.02 -2.22
C GLY A 160 -2.08 1.84 -1.93
N TYR A 161 -3.22 2.10 -1.29
CA TYR A 161 -4.25 1.09 -1.07
C TYR A 161 -5.63 1.73 -1.10
N ARG A 162 -6.55 1.12 -1.84
CA ARG A 162 -7.95 1.51 -1.92
C ARG A 162 -8.81 0.25 -1.97
N TYR A 163 -9.99 0.32 -1.38
CA TYR A 163 -11.04 -0.67 -1.59
C TYR A 163 -12.36 0.03 -1.91
N ARG A 164 -13.25 -0.69 -2.58
CA ARG A 164 -14.60 -0.26 -2.94
C ARG A 164 -15.56 -1.42 -2.73
N MET A 165 -16.75 -1.09 -2.23
CA MET A 165 -17.88 -1.99 -2.13
C MET A 165 -18.98 -1.53 -3.09
N ALA A 166 -19.42 -2.39 -3.99
CA ALA A 166 -20.59 -2.16 -4.83
C ALA A 166 -21.05 -3.46 -5.48
N ASN A 167 -22.18 -3.42 -6.20
CA ASN A 167 -22.60 -4.50 -7.08
C ASN A 167 -21.93 -4.30 -8.45
N PHE A 168 -20.65 -4.67 -8.57
CA PHE A 168 -19.88 -4.48 -9.80
C PHE A 168 -20.32 -5.44 -10.91
N LEU A 169 -20.76 -6.64 -10.53
CA LEU A 169 -21.27 -7.63 -11.47
C LEU A 169 -22.79 -7.70 -11.32
N ARG A 170 -23.53 -7.19 -12.32
CA ARG A 170 -25.00 -7.05 -12.26
C ARG A 170 -25.74 -8.38 -12.13
N ASP A 171 -25.17 -9.44 -12.70
CA ASP A 171 -25.75 -10.79 -12.68
C ASP A 171 -25.47 -11.57 -11.38
N GLU A 172 -24.56 -11.07 -10.54
CA GLU A 172 -24.22 -11.70 -9.28
C GLU A 172 -25.07 -11.13 -8.14
N SER A 173 -25.63 -12.02 -7.32
CA SER A 173 -26.35 -11.57 -6.12
C SER A 173 -25.36 -11.01 -5.10
N GLY A 174 -25.63 -9.81 -4.60
CA GLY A 174 -24.87 -9.17 -3.53
C GLY A 174 -23.85 -8.14 -4.00
N GLN A 175 -23.19 -7.51 -3.03
CA GLN A 175 -22.07 -6.61 -3.20
C GLN A 175 -20.77 -7.40 -3.29
N GLN A 176 -19.87 -6.92 -4.15
CA GLN A 176 -18.51 -7.41 -4.27
C GLN A 176 -17.53 -6.42 -3.63
N LEU A 177 -16.44 -6.96 -3.09
CA LEU A 177 -15.31 -6.19 -2.59
C LEU A 177 -14.23 -6.13 -3.65
N MET A 178 -13.99 -4.92 -4.19
CA MET A 178 -12.84 -4.66 -5.04
C MET A 178 -11.73 -4.03 -4.21
N VAL A 179 -10.51 -4.54 -4.38
CA VAL A 179 -9.31 -4.01 -3.73
C VAL A 179 -8.25 -3.73 -4.76
N VAL A 180 -7.60 -2.58 -4.64
CA VAL A 180 -6.38 -2.24 -5.37
C VAL A 180 -5.32 -1.76 -4.41
N TRP A 181 -4.12 -2.30 -4.53
CA TRP A 181 -2.96 -1.76 -3.85
C TRP A 181 -1.70 -1.87 -4.69
N ASP A 182 -0.79 -0.94 -4.44
CA ASP A 182 0.53 -0.89 -5.05
C ASP A 182 1.60 -0.74 -3.97
N GLY A 183 2.76 -1.32 -4.24
CA GLY A 183 3.87 -1.36 -3.30
C GLY A 183 5.15 -1.87 -3.91
N TRP A 184 6.17 -2.03 -3.08
CA TRP A 184 7.43 -2.63 -3.50
C TRP A 184 7.39 -4.15 -3.36
N GLY A 185 7.75 -4.86 -4.43
CA GLY A 185 7.95 -6.31 -4.38
C GLY A 185 9.24 -6.69 -3.66
N ASN A 186 9.66 -7.95 -3.80
CA ASN A 186 10.95 -8.37 -3.28
C ASN A 186 12.10 -7.58 -3.96
N PRO A 187 13.29 -7.50 -3.33
CA PRO A 187 14.46 -6.87 -3.96
C PRO A 187 14.67 -7.37 -5.40
N GLY A 188 14.76 -6.44 -6.35
CA GLY A 188 14.91 -6.75 -7.78
C GLY A 188 13.60 -6.93 -8.58
N GLN A 189 12.45 -7.03 -7.93
CA GLN A 189 11.14 -7.11 -8.61
C GLN A 189 10.52 -5.74 -8.93
N GLY A 190 11.08 -4.67 -8.36
CA GLY A 190 10.54 -3.32 -8.50
C GLY A 190 9.13 -3.20 -7.91
N GLN A 191 8.36 -2.27 -8.45
CA GLN A 191 7.00 -2.00 -7.99
C GLN A 191 5.99 -3.00 -8.54
N GLN A 192 5.00 -3.30 -7.70
CA GLN A 192 3.94 -4.26 -7.96
C GLN A 192 2.58 -3.61 -7.74
N LEU A 193 1.62 -4.01 -8.56
CA LEU A 193 0.20 -3.70 -8.48
C LEU A 193 -0.57 -5.00 -8.25
N HIS A 194 -1.53 -4.94 -7.36
CA HIS A 194 -2.46 -6.02 -7.07
C HIS A 194 -3.89 -5.48 -7.15
N LEU A 195 -4.73 -6.14 -7.93
CA LEU A 195 -6.18 -5.95 -7.91
C LEU A 195 -6.87 -7.27 -7.62
N TYR A 196 -7.82 -7.23 -6.70
CA TYR A 196 -8.68 -8.36 -6.38
C TYR A 196 -10.16 -7.97 -6.47
N LEU A 197 -11.00 -8.91 -6.91
CA LEU A 197 -12.44 -8.82 -6.79
C LEU A 197 -12.95 -10.04 -6.04
N TRP A 198 -13.70 -9.81 -4.98
CA TRP A 198 -14.26 -10.85 -4.11
C TRP A 198 -15.78 -10.78 -4.10
N GLN A 199 -16.40 -11.96 -4.12
CA GLN A 199 -17.81 -12.16 -3.81
C GLN A 199 -17.91 -12.99 -2.53
N PHE A 200 -19.05 -12.95 -1.85
CA PHE A 200 -19.25 -13.62 -0.58
C PHE A 200 -20.49 -14.50 -0.64
N ASP A 201 -20.39 -15.73 -0.14
CA ASP A 201 -21.52 -16.65 -0.06
C ASP A 201 -22.65 -16.09 0.81
N ALA A 202 -23.90 -16.25 0.35
CA ALA A 202 -25.08 -15.66 0.99
C ALA A 202 -25.43 -16.24 2.36
N LEU A 203 -24.96 -17.44 2.69
CA LEU A 203 -25.28 -18.11 3.95
C LEU A 203 -24.14 -18.01 4.96
N SER A 204 -22.90 -18.04 4.49
CA SER A 204 -21.70 -18.18 5.32
C SER A 204 -20.72 -17.01 5.24
N ASN A 205 -20.98 -16.03 4.36
CA ASN A 205 -20.02 -14.98 4.01
C ASN A 205 -18.64 -15.52 3.56
N THR A 206 -18.56 -16.80 3.16
CA THR A 206 -17.33 -17.41 2.65
C THR A 206 -16.90 -16.67 1.39
N PRO A 207 -15.67 -16.12 1.32
CA PRO A 207 -15.23 -15.37 0.17
C PRO A 207 -14.87 -16.28 -1.01
N LYS A 208 -15.23 -15.82 -2.21
CA LYS A 208 -14.86 -16.39 -3.51
C LYS A 208 -14.16 -15.31 -4.33
N GLN A 209 -12.88 -15.53 -4.64
CA GLN A 209 -12.14 -14.62 -5.51
C GLN A 209 -12.62 -14.77 -6.95
N LEU A 210 -13.17 -13.71 -7.53
CA LEU A 210 -13.65 -13.69 -8.92
C LEU A 210 -12.55 -13.22 -9.89
N LEU A 211 -11.71 -12.28 -9.45
CA LEU A 211 -10.65 -11.71 -10.27
C LEU A 211 -9.38 -11.49 -9.44
N SER A 212 -8.23 -11.73 -10.06
CA SER A 212 -6.90 -11.39 -9.53
C SER A 212 -6.02 -10.90 -10.66
N ILE A 213 -5.57 -9.64 -10.57
CA ILE A 213 -4.65 -9.05 -11.53
C ILE A 213 -3.39 -8.62 -10.79
N HIS A 214 -2.25 -8.99 -11.38
CA HIS A 214 -0.93 -8.59 -10.90
C HIS A 214 -0.21 -7.85 -12.03
N GLY A 215 0.34 -6.69 -11.70
CA GLY A 215 1.13 -5.89 -12.64
C GLY A 215 2.46 -5.50 -12.03
N SER A 216 3.48 -5.33 -12.86
CA SER A 216 4.77 -4.79 -12.45
C SER A 216 5.17 -3.62 -13.34
N GLY A 217 6.01 -2.73 -12.82
CA GLY A 217 6.46 -1.52 -13.52
C GLY A 217 6.28 -0.27 -12.66
N ASN A 218 6.48 0.92 -13.24
CA ASN A 218 6.37 2.19 -12.52
C ASN A 218 4.90 2.53 -12.23
N ILE A 219 4.34 1.96 -11.17
CA ILE A 219 2.93 2.07 -10.77
C ILE A 219 2.88 2.69 -9.38
N PHE A 220 2.28 3.88 -9.28
CA PHE A 220 2.11 4.60 -8.02
C PHE A 220 0.67 5.05 -7.85
N GLY A 221 0.08 4.72 -6.70
CA GLY A 221 -1.25 5.19 -6.32
C GLY A 221 -2.34 4.74 -7.29
N ALA A 222 -2.33 3.46 -7.65
CA ALA A 222 -3.29 2.92 -8.60
C ALA A 222 -4.73 3.09 -8.10
N GLN A 223 -5.63 3.42 -9.03
CA GLN A 223 -7.04 3.62 -8.74
C GLN A 223 -7.88 2.87 -9.77
N PRO A 224 -8.81 2.00 -9.33
CA PRO A 224 -9.78 1.40 -10.23
C PRO A 224 -10.83 2.46 -10.60
N LEU A 225 -11.23 2.49 -11.87
CA LEU A 225 -12.44 3.14 -12.34
C LEU A 225 -13.34 2.06 -12.94
N ILE A 226 -14.62 2.11 -12.60
CA ILE A 226 -15.64 1.18 -13.10
C ILE A 226 -16.76 2.03 -13.64
N ALA A 227 -17.09 1.85 -14.92
CA ALA A 227 -18.13 2.57 -15.63
C ALA A 227 -18.47 1.80 -16.90
N ASP A 228 -19.71 1.90 -17.35
CA ASP A 228 -20.11 1.57 -18.73
C ASP A 228 -19.56 2.66 -19.66
N LEU A 229 -18.53 2.30 -20.43
CA LEU A 229 -17.83 3.20 -21.36
C LEU A 229 -18.27 2.97 -22.80
N GLU A 230 -18.77 1.77 -23.10
CA GLU A 230 -19.13 1.35 -24.45
C GLU A 230 -20.63 1.55 -24.73
N GLY A 231 -21.42 1.86 -23.70
CA GLY A 231 -22.87 2.11 -23.77
C GLY A 231 -23.67 0.83 -23.98
N ASP A 232 -23.15 -0.31 -23.53
CA ASP A 232 -23.76 -1.63 -23.71
C ASP A 232 -24.39 -2.19 -22.42
N ASP A 233 -24.54 -1.33 -21.40
CA ASP A 233 -25.04 -1.67 -20.06
C ASP A 233 -24.15 -2.67 -19.28
N SER A 234 -22.91 -2.90 -19.72
CA SER A 234 -21.88 -3.61 -18.96
C SER A 234 -20.87 -2.60 -18.42
N ASP A 235 -20.40 -2.80 -17.18
CA ASP A 235 -19.40 -1.92 -16.61
C ASP A 235 -17.98 -2.44 -16.92
N GLU A 236 -17.11 -1.63 -17.51
CA GLU A 236 -15.70 -1.96 -17.70
C GLU A 236 -14.85 -1.61 -16.47
N LEU A 237 -13.94 -2.51 -16.12
CA LEU A 237 -12.88 -2.22 -15.15
C LEU A 237 -11.66 -1.59 -15.86
N ILE A 238 -11.39 -0.34 -15.52
CA ILE A 238 -10.16 0.35 -15.94
C ILE A 238 -9.15 0.38 -14.80
N LEU A 239 -8.00 -0.22 -15.07
CA LEU A 239 -6.75 0.07 -14.36
C LEU A 239 -6.02 1.19 -15.11
N LYS A 240 -5.96 2.38 -14.52
CA LYS A 240 -5.58 3.62 -15.22
C LYS A 240 -4.23 3.50 -15.97
N ARG A 241 -4.29 3.58 -17.32
CA ARG A 241 -3.17 3.83 -18.24
C ARG A 241 -3.59 4.90 -19.26
N ILE A 242 -2.68 5.82 -19.58
CA ILE A 242 -2.98 7.10 -20.25
C ILE A 242 -3.66 6.94 -21.62
N ALA A 243 -3.19 6.02 -22.46
CA ALA A 243 -3.63 5.87 -23.86
C ALA A 243 -5.13 5.54 -24.03
N THR A 244 -5.72 4.78 -23.11
CA THR A 244 -7.08 4.24 -23.28
C THR A 244 -8.18 5.25 -22.91
N ASN A 245 -7.87 6.27 -22.10
CA ASN A 245 -8.91 7.07 -21.43
C ASN A 245 -8.86 8.56 -21.73
N VAL A 246 -7.67 9.08 -22.04
CA VAL A 246 -7.48 10.50 -22.34
C VAL A 246 -7.90 10.78 -23.78
N THR A 247 -7.42 9.96 -24.72
CA THR A 247 -7.65 10.14 -26.15
C THR A 247 -9.13 10.14 -26.57
N PRO A 248 -9.99 9.17 -26.15
CA PRO A 248 -11.38 9.14 -26.62
C PRO A 248 -12.23 10.31 -26.14
N ARG A 249 -11.84 10.96 -25.04
CA ARG A 249 -12.61 12.05 -24.42
C ARG A 249 -12.35 13.41 -25.05
N GLN A 250 -11.39 13.49 -25.98
CA GLN A 250 -11.03 14.71 -26.70
C GLN A 250 -10.87 15.95 -25.78
N PRO A 251 -10.19 15.85 -24.62
CA PRO A 251 -9.99 17.00 -23.74
C PRO A 251 -9.19 18.10 -24.44
N ASN A 252 -9.50 19.35 -24.13
CA ASN A 252 -8.75 20.50 -24.61
C ASN A 252 -7.61 20.89 -23.66
N LEU A 253 -7.61 20.39 -22.43
CA LEU A 253 -6.58 20.63 -21.41
C LEU A 253 -6.40 19.39 -20.52
N ILE A 254 -5.15 18.99 -20.29
CA ILE A 254 -4.78 17.88 -19.41
C ILE A 254 -3.86 18.40 -18.31
N PHE A 255 -4.24 18.13 -17.05
CA PHE A 255 -3.41 18.43 -15.89
C PHE A 255 -2.58 17.21 -15.48
N ILE A 256 -1.25 17.35 -15.43
CA ILE A 256 -0.34 16.29 -14.98
C ILE A 256 0.34 16.73 -13.69
N GLY A 257 -0.05 16.12 -12.57
CA GLY A 257 0.49 16.41 -11.24
C GLY A 257 1.48 15.35 -10.75
N GLY A 258 2.33 15.71 -9.78
CA GLY A 258 3.25 14.75 -9.13
C GLY A 258 4.41 14.29 -10.03
N ILE A 259 4.72 15.06 -11.08
CA ILE A 259 5.77 14.76 -12.04
C ILE A 259 7.16 15.01 -11.47
N SER A 260 8.09 14.17 -11.89
CA SER A 260 9.53 14.32 -11.65
C SER A 260 10.18 15.05 -12.83
N GLN A 261 10.77 16.23 -12.61
CA GLN A 261 11.39 17.02 -13.71
C GLN A 261 12.72 16.45 -14.25
N SER A 262 13.25 15.40 -13.66
CA SER A 262 14.52 14.78 -14.04
C SER A 262 14.39 13.71 -15.13
N ASP A 263 13.18 13.29 -15.47
CA ASP A 263 12.89 12.37 -16.57
C ASP A 263 11.91 13.04 -17.54
N ILE A 264 12.45 14.05 -18.19
CA ILE A 264 11.77 14.84 -19.21
C ILE A 264 11.38 13.94 -20.38
N ASP A 265 12.18 12.93 -20.70
CA ASP A 265 11.91 12.01 -21.81
C ASP A 265 10.64 11.17 -21.55
N SER A 266 10.41 10.67 -20.34
CA SER A 266 9.14 9.99 -20.02
C SER A 266 7.95 10.95 -20.03
N ILE A 267 8.13 12.21 -19.61
CA ILE A 267 7.08 13.23 -19.70
C ILE A 267 6.76 13.53 -21.17
N HIS A 268 7.79 13.70 -22.01
CA HIS A 268 7.65 13.87 -23.44
C HIS A 268 6.98 12.66 -24.07
N GLN A 269 7.37 11.44 -23.71
CA GLN A 269 6.74 10.22 -24.21
C GLN A 269 5.24 10.17 -23.88
N VAL A 270 4.84 10.58 -22.67
CA VAL A 270 3.43 10.68 -22.29
C VAL A 270 2.70 11.77 -23.09
N ILE A 271 3.31 12.95 -23.24
CA ILE A 271 2.74 14.07 -24.01
C ILE A 271 2.62 13.68 -25.49
N ASP A 272 3.64 13.10 -26.09
CA ASP A 272 3.70 12.64 -27.47
C ASP A 272 2.69 11.52 -27.73
N GLN A 273 2.56 10.58 -26.79
CA GLN A 273 1.54 9.55 -26.86
C GLN A 273 0.14 10.15 -26.92
N VAL A 274 -0.15 11.15 -26.08
CA VAL A 274 -1.45 11.83 -26.09
C VAL A 274 -1.61 12.68 -27.37
N ARG A 275 -0.60 13.47 -27.74
CA ARG A 275 -0.64 14.36 -28.92
C ARG A 275 -0.69 13.62 -30.25
N SER A 276 -0.19 12.39 -30.31
CA SER A 276 -0.34 11.52 -31.48
C SER A 276 -1.81 11.30 -31.85
N SER A 277 -2.71 11.44 -30.88
CA SER A 277 -4.15 11.24 -31.06
C SER A 277 -4.97 12.52 -30.80
N LEU A 278 -4.41 13.51 -30.09
CA LEU A 278 -5.04 14.79 -29.76
C LEU A 278 -4.05 15.94 -30.00
N PRO A 279 -3.84 16.37 -31.26
CA PRO A 279 -2.75 17.29 -31.60
C PRO A 279 -2.88 18.67 -30.93
N GLU A 280 -4.12 19.13 -30.69
CA GLU A 280 -4.43 20.47 -30.17
C GLU A 280 -4.63 20.49 -28.64
N VAL A 281 -4.35 19.41 -27.92
CA VAL A 281 -4.54 19.37 -26.47
C VAL A 281 -3.45 20.14 -25.73
N GLU A 282 -3.89 21.00 -24.81
CA GLU A 282 -3.01 21.75 -23.92
C GLU A 282 -2.63 20.92 -22.68
N PHE A 283 -1.45 21.20 -22.12
CA PHE A 283 -0.98 20.55 -20.90
C PHE A 283 -0.69 21.58 -19.82
N LEU A 284 -1.23 21.35 -18.62
CA LEU A 284 -0.83 22.04 -17.41
C LEU A 284 -0.03 21.07 -16.54
N LEU A 285 1.26 21.34 -16.40
CA LEU A 285 2.16 20.53 -15.61
C LEU A 285 2.29 21.14 -14.20
N ALA A 286 2.10 20.32 -13.17
CA ALA A 286 2.31 20.73 -11.79
C ALA A 286 3.29 19.82 -11.07
N THR A 287 4.37 20.41 -10.59
CA THR A 287 5.33 19.77 -9.72
C THR A 287 4.80 19.75 -8.29
N GLY A 288 4.41 18.57 -7.79
CA GLY A 288 4.19 18.36 -6.36
C GLY A 288 5.53 18.32 -5.59
N ALA A 289 5.55 17.65 -4.43
CA ALA A 289 6.75 17.50 -3.59
C ALA A 289 7.97 16.84 -4.27
N PHE A 290 7.82 16.29 -5.49
CA PHE A 290 8.85 15.61 -6.28
C PHE A 290 9.34 16.43 -7.49
N GLY A 291 9.03 17.72 -7.52
CA GLY A 291 9.34 18.61 -8.64
C GLY A 291 10.80 18.64 -9.08
N THR A 292 11.76 18.52 -8.18
CA THR A 292 13.18 18.79 -8.48
C THR A 292 14.06 17.53 -8.58
N VAL A 293 13.51 16.32 -8.39
CA VAL A 293 14.29 15.08 -8.26
C VAL A 293 13.58 13.87 -8.84
N ASP A 294 14.32 12.98 -9.52
CA ASP A 294 13.81 11.64 -9.84
C ASP A 294 13.68 10.78 -8.59
N PRO A 295 12.47 10.36 -8.18
CA PRO A 295 12.34 9.39 -7.10
C PRO A 295 12.94 8.02 -7.47
N ARG A 296 13.29 7.79 -8.75
CA ARG A 296 13.97 6.58 -9.24
C ARG A 296 15.49 6.71 -9.31
N ASN A 297 16.07 7.89 -9.07
CA ASN A 297 17.53 8.10 -9.07
C ASN A 297 18.03 8.26 -7.63
N PRO A 298 18.61 7.20 -7.03
CA PRO A 298 19.06 7.22 -5.64
C PRO A 298 20.13 8.28 -5.36
N GLU A 299 20.96 8.63 -6.36
CA GLU A 299 21.98 9.68 -6.23
C GLU A 299 21.40 11.10 -6.34
N ALA A 300 20.39 11.31 -7.20
CA ALA A 300 19.75 12.62 -7.33
C ALA A 300 18.92 12.97 -6.09
N ILE A 301 18.29 11.96 -5.46
CA ILE A 301 17.68 12.09 -4.13
C ILE A 301 18.71 12.49 -3.08
N GLY A 302 19.97 12.08 -3.20
CA GLY A 302 21.05 12.53 -2.33
C GLY A 302 21.49 13.99 -2.54
N ARG A 303 21.36 14.57 -3.74
CA ARG A 303 21.89 15.91 -4.08
C ARG A 303 20.92 17.07 -3.83
N VAL A 304 19.61 16.87 -3.82
CA VAL A 304 18.67 17.97 -3.50
C VAL A 304 18.72 18.44 -2.04
N TYR A 305 19.43 17.70 -1.19
CA TYR A 305 19.62 18.05 0.22
C TYR A 305 20.99 18.67 0.54
N SER A 306 21.73 19.15 -0.47
CA SER A 306 22.94 19.97 -0.26
C SER A 306 22.76 21.47 -0.53
N PHE A 307 21.54 21.94 -0.84
CA PHE A 307 21.23 23.37 -1.03
C PHE A 307 19.99 23.88 -0.27
N PHE A 308 19.52 23.17 0.75
CA PHE A 308 18.62 23.70 1.78
C PHE A 308 19.10 23.33 3.18
#